data_AF-A0A7D9EB59-F1
#
_entry.id   AF-A0A7D9EB59-F1
#
_cell.length_a   1.000
_cell.length_b   1.000
_cell.length_c   1.000
_cell.angle_alpha   90.00
_cell.angle_beta   90.00
_cell.angle_gamma   90.00
#
_symmetry.space_group_name_H-M   'P 1'
#
loop_
_entity.id
_entity.type
_entity.pdbx_description
1 polymer ?
#
loop_
_entity_poly.entity_id
_entity_poly.type
_entity_poly.pdbx_seq_one_letter_code
_entity_poly.pdbx_strand_id
1 'polypeptide(L)'
;MEEFNYLYVKPYCRIHSYLVGLVIGYLMHRRAFRAKQLSWPLAVIFWFITVAIALSVTFGPFTAFHEDARPWTMSEKILYNTTRHLAWGIVLAWVTYACEYGYGGYVQDFLSARFWIPLGRLTYSTYLVHCVLINVMYFGYRSGLLFSTQWWAYIYCAALLLSHGFAFILVITVEYPCANLEKLLFRKENRKDQK
;
A
#
# COMPACT_ATOMS: atom_id res chain seq x y z
N MET A 1 -16.63 5.68 -15.72
CA MET A 1 -15.40 5.45 -16.51
C MET A 1 -14.51 6.68 -16.60
N GLU A 2 -15.05 7.91 -16.69
CA GLU A 2 -14.24 9.14 -16.73
C GLU A 2 -13.39 9.37 -15.47
N GLU A 3 -13.95 9.24 -14.26
CA GLU A 3 -13.16 9.40 -13.01
C GLU A 3 -11.98 8.42 -12.92
N PHE A 4 -12.13 7.19 -13.41
CA PHE A 4 -11.03 6.22 -13.44
C PHE A 4 -9.89 6.70 -14.35
N ASN A 5 -10.20 7.17 -15.55
CA ASN A 5 -9.18 7.63 -16.49
C ASN A 5 -8.52 8.96 -16.07
N TYR A 6 -9.25 9.86 -15.42
CA TYR A 6 -8.73 11.18 -15.03
C TYR A 6 -8.12 11.24 -13.61
N LEU A 7 -8.59 10.44 -12.66
CA LEU A 7 -8.11 10.48 -11.27
C LEU A 7 -7.32 9.24 -10.87
N TYR A 8 -7.62 8.08 -11.44
CA TYR A 8 -7.01 6.82 -11.02
C TYR A 8 -5.74 6.48 -11.78
N VAL A 9 -5.73 6.66 -13.11
CA VAL A 9 -4.61 6.31 -14.00
C VAL A 9 -3.43 7.29 -13.86
N LYS A 10 -3.71 8.55 -13.51
CA LYS A 10 -2.71 9.63 -13.49
C LYS A 10 -1.87 9.60 -12.20
N PRO A 11 -0.54 9.36 -12.28
CA PRO A 11 0.29 9.13 -11.09
C PRO A 11 0.49 10.38 -10.22
N TYR A 12 0.40 11.58 -10.82
CA TYR A 12 0.60 12.85 -10.12
C TYR A 12 -0.47 13.12 -9.05
N CYS A 13 -1.68 12.57 -9.18
CA CYS A 13 -2.71 12.68 -8.14
C CYS A 13 -2.30 11.95 -6.84
N ARG A 14 -1.30 11.06 -6.89
CA ARG A 14 -0.81 10.28 -5.73
C ARG A 14 0.53 10.76 -5.19
N ILE A 15 1.11 11.85 -5.72
CA ILE A 15 2.45 12.31 -5.33
C ILE A 15 2.55 12.69 -3.85
N HIS A 16 1.46 13.20 -3.27
CA HIS A 16 1.40 13.68 -1.89
C HIS A 16 1.81 12.62 -0.86
N SER A 17 1.37 11.36 -1.02
CA SER A 17 1.75 10.28 -0.10
C SER A 17 3.23 9.93 -0.18
N TYR A 18 3.84 10.03 -1.37
CA TYR A 18 5.28 9.82 -1.56
C TYR A 18 6.09 10.93 -0.91
N LEU A 19 5.66 12.19 -1.08
CA LEU A 19 6.31 13.35 -0.47
C LEU A 19 6.29 13.26 1.06
N VAL A 20 5.15 12.89 1.66
CA VAL A 20 5.04 12.69 3.12
C VAL A 20 6.04 11.63 3.59
N GLY A 21 6.10 10.47 2.93
CA GLY A 21 7.07 9.42 3.26
C GLY A 21 8.52 9.88 3.12
N LEU A 22 8.85 10.60 2.05
CA LEU A 22 10.20 11.10 1.78
C LEU A 22 10.65 12.13 2.83
N VAL A 23 9.77 13.07 3.19
CA VAL A 23 10.05 14.07 4.22
C VAL A 23 10.29 13.41 5.57
N ILE A 24 9.43 12.47 5.96
CA ILE A 24 9.54 11.77 7.25
C ILE A 24 10.81 10.93 7.30
N GLY A 25 11.09 10.16 6.25
CA GLY A 25 12.32 9.38 6.12
C GLY A 25 13.58 10.26 6.16
N TYR A 26 13.56 11.42 5.51
CA TYR A 26 14.67 12.37 5.55
C TYR A 26 14.90 12.97 6.94
N LEU A 27 13.83 13.35 7.64
CA LEU A 27 13.91 13.87 9.01
C LEU A 27 14.41 12.82 10.00
N MET A 28 13.98 11.56 9.82
CA MET A 28 14.48 10.41 10.59
C MET A 28 15.97 10.17 10.33
N HIS A 29 16.39 10.21 9.06
CA HIS A 29 17.79 10.03 8.67
C HIS A 29 18.71 11.10 9.29
N ARG A 30 18.28 12.36 9.29
CA ARG A 30 19.02 13.46 9.96
C ARG A 30 19.00 13.38 11.50
N ARG A 31 18.38 12.35 12.09
CA ARG A 31 18.18 12.19 13.53
C ARG A 31 17.53 13.41 14.19
N ALA A 32 16.77 14.22 13.42
CA ALA A 32 16.16 15.45 13.91
C ALA A 32 15.24 15.21 15.11
N PHE A 33 14.63 14.03 15.18
CA PHE A 33 13.74 13.64 16.28
C PHE A 33 14.44 12.97 17.46
N ARG A 34 15.71 12.56 17.34
CA ARG A 34 16.43 11.86 18.43
C ARG A 34 16.67 12.77 19.64
N ALA A 35 16.79 14.08 19.42
CA ALA A 35 16.94 15.07 20.48
C ALA A 35 15.60 15.48 21.14
N LYS A 36 14.46 15.15 20.52
CA LYS A 36 13.13 15.54 20.98
C LYS A 36 12.26 14.29 21.13
N GLN A 37 12.60 13.45 22.10
CA GLN A 37 11.78 12.29 22.45
C GLN A 37 10.38 12.76 22.86
N LEU A 38 9.37 12.11 22.31
CA LEU A 38 7.98 12.42 22.57
C LEU A 38 7.59 11.85 23.94
N SER A 39 6.78 12.59 24.70
CA SER A 39 6.21 12.04 25.93
C SER A 39 5.26 10.89 25.60
N TRP A 40 5.31 9.83 26.42
CA TRP A 40 4.46 8.65 26.28
C TRP A 40 2.95 8.97 26.11
N PRO A 41 2.33 9.88 26.91
CA PRO A 41 0.92 10.23 26.70
C PRO A 41 0.65 10.88 25.34
N LEU A 42 1.57 11.69 24.80
CA LEU A 42 1.40 12.24 23.45
C LEU A 42 1.42 11.13 22.40
N ALA A 43 2.31 10.14 22.54
CA ALA A 43 2.37 9.01 21.61
C ALA A 43 1.05 8.23 21.57
N VAL A 44 0.41 8.02 22.72
CA VAL A 44 -0.91 7.38 22.81
C VAL A 44 -1.99 8.21 22.12
N ILE A 45 -2.00 9.53 22.32
CA ILE A 45 -2.94 10.44 21.64
C ILE A 45 -2.77 10.34 20.11
N PHE A 46 -1.53 10.35 19.61
CA PHE A 46 -1.28 10.22 18.18
C PHE A 46 -1.70 8.85 17.63
N TRP A 47 -1.63 7.77 18.42
CA TRP A 47 -2.20 6.48 18.03
C TRP A 47 -3.72 6.55 17.85
N PHE A 48 -4.44 7.14 18.80
CA PHE A 48 -5.89 7.33 18.67
C PHE A 48 -6.25 8.20 17.47
N ILE A 49 -5.53 9.30 17.25
CA ILE A 49 -5.71 10.16 16.08
C ILE A 49 -5.46 9.37 14.79
N THR A 50 -4.39 8.58 14.74
CA THR A 50 -4.02 7.78 13.57
C THR A 50 -5.09 6.74 13.24
N VAL A 51 -5.61 6.04 14.25
CA VAL A 51 -6.71 5.08 14.09
C VAL A 51 -7.98 5.79 13.61
N ALA A 52 -8.33 6.93 14.22
CA ALA A 52 -9.50 7.70 13.81
C ALA A 52 -9.41 8.18 12.36
N ILE A 53 -8.24 8.66 11.92
CA ILE A 53 -8.02 9.07 10.52
C ILE A 53 -8.10 7.84 9.60
N ALA A 54 -7.44 6.73 9.93
CA ALA A 54 -7.45 5.52 9.12
C ALA A 54 -8.88 4.96 8.93
N LEU A 55 -9.67 4.92 10.01
CA LEU A 55 -11.06 4.51 9.98
C LEU A 55 -11.91 5.49 9.16
N SER A 56 -11.75 6.80 9.38
CA SER A 56 -12.51 7.83 8.65
C SER A 56 -12.24 7.78 7.15
N VAL A 57 -10.99 7.57 6.73
CA VAL A 57 -10.63 7.47 5.32
C VAL A 57 -11.19 6.19 4.70
N THR A 58 -11.14 5.06 5.42
CA THR A 58 -11.57 3.75 4.90
C THR A 58 -13.09 3.62 4.85
N PHE A 59 -13.78 4.02 5.92
CA PHE A 59 -15.24 3.90 6.05
C PHE A 59 -16.00 5.15 5.62
N GLY A 60 -15.33 6.27 5.35
CA GLY A 60 -15.96 7.50 4.85
C GLY A 60 -16.91 7.27 3.67
N PRO A 61 -16.51 6.55 2.61
CA PRO A 61 -17.35 6.25 1.45
C PRO A 61 -18.58 5.40 1.77
N PHE A 62 -18.59 4.65 2.88
CA PHE A 62 -19.73 3.80 3.26
C PHE A 62 -21.03 4.62 3.37
N THR A 63 -20.92 5.86 3.85
CA THR A 63 -22.04 6.81 3.97
C THR A 63 -22.59 7.28 2.63
N ALA A 64 -21.89 7.06 1.51
CA ALA A 64 -22.27 7.47 0.16
C ALA A 64 -22.93 6.36 -0.66
N PHE A 65 -22.63 5.10 -0.31
CA PHE A 65 -23.00 3.92 -1.10
C PHE A 65 -24.02 3.01 -0.41
N HIS A 66 -24.55 3.41 0.75
CA HIS A 66 -25.65 2.72 1.42
C HIS A 66 -26.97 2.98 0.69
N GLU A 67 -27.92 2.03 0.76
CA GLU A 67 -29.19 2.09 0.00
C GLU A 67 -30.03 3.36 0.29
N ASP A 68 -29.86 3.97 1.47
CA ASP A 68 -30.55 5.20 1.90
C ASP A 68 -29.62 6.43 2.01
N ALA A 69 -28.45 6.37 1.37
CA ALA A 69 -27.42 7.40 1.49
C ALA A 69 -27.75 8.69 0.73
N ARG A 70 -27.48 9.84 1.36
CA ARG A 70 -27.47 11.14 0.66
C ARG A 70 -26.36 11.12 -0.41
N PRO A 71 -26.64 11.49 -1.67
CA PRO A 71 -25.59 11.61 -2.67
C PRO A 71 -24.62 12.70 -2.24
N TRP A 72 -23.32 12.41 -2.30
CA TRP A 72 -22.29 13.40 -1.95
C TRP A 72 -22.35 14.60 -2.88
N THR A 73 -22.24 15.79 -2.29
CA THR A 73 -22.04 17.03 -3.02
C THR A 73 -20.72 17.02 -3.77
N MET A 74 -20.60 17.82 -4.83
CA MET A 74 -19.36 17.90 -5.63
C MET A 74 -18.15 18.29 -4.77
N SER A 75 -18.34 19.20 -3.81
CA SER A 75 -17.31 19.62 -2.86
C SER A 75 -16.83 18.47 -1.96
N GLU A 76 -17.75 17.65 -1.44
CA GLU A 76 -17.41 16.47 -0.62
C GLU A 76 -16.61 15.44 -1.42
N LYS A 77 -17.00 15.18 -2.68
CA LYS A 77 -16.27 14.26 -3.57
C LYS A 77 -14.85 14.74 -3.85
N ILE A 78 -14.67 16.03 -4.19
CA ILE A 78 -13.36 16.61 -4.47
C ILE A 78 -12.47 16.56 -3.23
N LEU A 79 -13.00 16.98 -2.07
CA LEU A 79 -12.26 16.99 -0.81
C LEU A 79 -11.81 15.59 -0.42
N TYR A 80 -12.73 14.62 -0.46
CA TYR A 80 -12.40 13.25 -0.12
C TYR A 80 -11.35 12.66 -1.08
N ASN A 81 -11.53 12.80 -2.39
CA ASN A 81 -10.60 12.24 -3.38
C ASN A 81 -9.19 12.85 -3.28
N THR A 82 -9.08 14.13 -2.93
CA THR A 82 -7.79 14.82 -2.80
C THR A 82 -7.11 14.48 -1.48
N THR A 83 -7.85 14.47 -0.37
CA THR A 83 -7.27 14.34 0.97
C THR A 83 -7.03 12.89 1.37
N ARG A 84 -7.81 11.92 0.88
CA ARG A 84 -7.71 10.51 1.32
C ARG A 84 -6.31 9.92 1.19
N HIS A 85 -5.60 10.22 0.10
CA HIS A 85 -4.25 9.71 -0.15
C HIS A 85 -3.21 10.38 0.75
N LEU A 86 -3.35 11.68 0.98
CA LEU A 86 -2.49 12.43 1.88
C LEU A 86 -2.69 11.98 3.33
N ALA A 87 -3.95 11.84 3.77
CA ALA A 87 -4.31 11.35 5.08
C ALA A 87 -3.75 9.93 5.32
N TRP A 88 -3.87 9.04 4.33
CA TRP A 88 -3.26 7.70 4.42
C TRP A 88 -1.73 7.76 4.52
N GLY A 89 -1.09 8.66 3.77
CA GLY A 89 0.36 8.91 3.90
C GLY A 89 0.77 9.36 5.30
N ILE A 90 -0.02 10.24 5.94
CA ILE A 90 0.22 10.70 7.32
C ILE A 90 0.06 9.54 8.33
N VAL A 91 -0.97 8.71 8.15
CA VAL A 91 -1.19 7.51 8.98
C VAL A 91 0.04 6.61 8.93
N LEU A 92 0.53 6.28 7.73
CA LEU A 92 1.71 5.43 7.56
C LEU A 92 2.98 6.09 8.09
N ALA A 93 3.13 7.41 7.96
CA ALA A 93 4.24 8.15 8.52
C ALA A 93 4.29 8.04 10.05
N TRP A 94 3.15 8.19 10.73
CA TRP A 94 3.09 8.02 12.18
C TRP A 94 3.42 6.59 12.59
N VAL A 95 2.84 5.58 11.93
CA VAL A 95 3.12 4.16 12.22
C VAL A 95 4.61 3.85 12.08
N THR A 96 5.25 4.34 11.02
CA THR A 96 6.69 4.14 10.77
C THR A 96 7.53 4.82 11.85
N TYR A 97 7.20 6.06 12.19
CA TYR A 97 7.86 6.80 13.27
C TYR A 97 7.71 6.08 14.62
N ALA A 98 6.50 5.65 14.96
CA ALA A 98 6.22 4.95 16.20
C ALA A 98 7.02 3.64 16.31
N CYS A 99 7.14 2.87 15.23
CA CYS A 99 7.92 1.64 15.20
C CYS A 99 9.44 1.89 15.35
N GLU A 100 9.98 2.95 14.74
CA GLU A 100 11.42 3.26 14.83
C GLU A 100 11.83 3.74 16.23
N TYR A 101 11.01 4.57 16.87
CA TYR A 101 11.34 5.19 18.17
C TYR A 101 10.82 4.41 19.39
N GLY A 102 10.32 3.19 19.19
CA GLY A 102 9.89 2.30 20.28
C GLY A 102 8.51 2.60 20.88
N TYR A 103 7.68 3.39 20.18
CA TYR A 103 6.27 3.62 20.53
C TYR A 103 5.32 2.64 19.83
N GLY A 104 5.85 1.62 19.14
CA GLY A 104 5.09 0.69 18.32
C GLY A 104 4.41 -0.46 19.08
N GLY A 105 4.98 -0.88 20.22
CA GLY A 105 4.46 -2.00 21.02
C GLY A 105 4.10 -3.22 20.17
N TYR A 106 2.89 -3.74 20.33
CA TYR A 106 2.39 -4.90 19.56
C TYR A 106 2.37 -4.70 18.04
N VAL A 107 2.18 -3.47 17.56
CA VAL A 107 2.17 -3.18 16.12
C VAL A 107 3.55 -3.42 15.52
N GLN A 108 4.61 -3.06 16.24
CA GLN A 108 5.98 -3.31 15.82
C GLN A 108 6.30 -4.81 15.77
N ASP A 109 5.85 -5.58 16.76
CA ASP A 109 6.03 -7.04 16.77
C ASP A 109 5.31 -7.71 15.59
N PHE A 110 4.08 -7.25 15.30
CA PHE A 110 3.32 -7.74 14.16
C PHE A 110 3.97 -7.39 12.82
N LEU A 111 4.41 -6.14 12.63
CA LEU A 111 5.05 -5.69 11.38
C LEU A 111 6.45 -6.29 11.18
N SER A 112 7.18 -6.58 12.24
CA SER A 112 8.52 -7.19 12.18
C SER A 112 8.49 -8.73 12.06
N ALA A 113 7.30 -9.34 12.06
CA ALA A 113 7.16 -10.78 11.93
C ALA A 113 7.79 -11.32 10.64
N ARG A 114 8.60 -12.39 10.77
CA ARG A 114 9.31 -13.04 9.66
C ARG A 114 8.38 -13.53 8.54
N PHE A 115 7.11 -13.73 8.85
CA PHE A 115 6.05 -14.08 7.90
C PHE A 115 5.92 -13.07 6.75
N TRP A 116 6.16 -11.78 7.00
CA TRP A 116 6.05 -10.73 5.99
C TRP A 116 7.18 -10.72 4.98
N ILE A 117 8.33 -11.32 5.29
CA ILE A 117 9.51 -11.31 4.41
C ILE A 117 9.23 -11.95 3.04
N PRO A 118 8.71 -13.18 2.93
CA PRO A 118 8.40 -13.77 1.63
C PRO A 118 7.31 -12.98 0.90
N LEU A 119 6.26 -12.54 1.60
CA LEU A 119 5.18 -11.74 1.00
C LEU A 119 5.71 -10.43 0.41
N GLY A 120 6.57 -9.73 1.15
CA GLY A 120 7.20 -8.48 0.71
C GLY A 120 8.04 -8.64 -0.55
N ARG A 121 8.72 -9.78 -0.72
CA ARG A 121 9.47 -10.09 -1.95
C ARG A 121 8.55 -10.35 -3.14
N LEU A 122 7.39 -10.98 -2.91
CA LEU A 122 6.41 -11.24 -3.98
C LEU A 122 5.66 -9.97 -4.41
N THR A 123 5.56 -8.95 -3.55
CA THR A 123 4.75 -7.74 -3.81
C THR A 123 5.03 -7.10 -5.17
N TYR A 124 6.28 -7.04 -5.62
CA TYR A 124 6.62 -6.46 -6.92
C TYR A 124 6.04 -7.27 -8.08
N SER A 125 6.28 -8.59 -8.10
CA SER A 125 5.69 -9.49 -9.09
C SER A 125 4.16 -9.51 -9.03
N THR A 126 3.58 -9.52 -7.82
CA THR A 126 2.12 -9.40 -7.63
C THR A 126 1.58 -8.10 -8.22
N TYR A 127 2.28 -6.98 -8.02
CA TYR A 127 1.91 -5.69 -8.59
C TYR A 127 1.86 -5.71 -10.13
N LEU A 128 2.76 -6.43 -10.79
CA LEU A 128 2.71 -6.54 -12.26
C LEU A 128 1.55 -7.40 -12.75
N VAL A 129 1.27 -8.52 -12.06
CA VAL A 129 0.31 -9.53 -12.56
C VAL A 129 -1.13 -9.23 -12.16
N HIS A 130 -1.37 -8.66 -10.98
CA HIS A 130 -2.73 -8.50 -10.44
C HIS A 130 -3.64 -7.67 -11.36
N CYS A 131 -3.13 -6.58 -11.97
CA CYS A 131 -3.90 -5.75 -12.90
C CYS A 131 -4.40 -6.57 -14.09
N VAL A 132 -3.54 -7.41 -14.68
CA VAL A 132 -3.90 -8.25 -15.83
C VAL A 132 -4.96 -9.26 -15.43
N LEU A 133 -4.78 -9.94 -14.29
CA LEU A 133 -5.74 -10.93 -13.79
C LEU A 133 -7.11 -10.31 -13.50
N ILE A 134 -7.15 -9.17 -12.83
CA ILE A 134 -8.41 -8.47 -12.52
C ILE A 134 -9.14 -8.09 -13.81
N ASN A 135 -8.41 -7.60 -14.83
CA ASN A 135 -9.02 -7.29 -16.12
C ASN A 135 -9.59 -8.56 -16.79
N VAL A 136 -8.83 -9.65 -16.84
CA VAL A 136 -9.30 -10.93 -17.41
C VAL A 136 -10.55 -11.44 -16.70
N MET A 137 -10.58 -11.38 -15.36
CA MET A 137 -11.77 -11.74 -14.58
C MET A 137 -12.96 -10.86 -14.95
N TYR A 138 -12.76 -9.55 -15.03
CA TYR A 138 -13.81 -8.59 -15.33
C TYR A 138 -14.40 -8.77 -16.73
N PHE A 139 -13.56 -8.91 -17.76
CA PHE A 139 -14.00 -9.15 -19.15
C PHE A 139 -14.64 -10.54 -19.34
N GLY A 140 -14.37 -11.50 -18.44
CA GLY A 140 -15.02 -12.79 -18.44
C GLY A 140 -16.50 -12.75 -18.06
N TYR A 141 -16.94 -11.73 -17.32
CA TYR A 141 -18.35 -11.57 -16.93
C TYR A 141 -19.16 -10.97 -18.08
N ARG A 142 -20.13 -11.76 -18.59
CA ARG A 142 -21.03 -11.34 -19.69
C ARG A 142 -22.30 -10.62 -19.23
N SER A 143 -22.57 -10.58 -17.93
CA SER A 143 -23.73 -9.92 -17.33
C SER A 143 -23.29 -8.87 -16.31
N GLY A 144 -24.11 -7.83 -16.12
CA GLY A 144 -23.88 -6.84 -15.07
C GLY A 144 -23.78 -7.51 -13.70
N LEU A 145 -22.71 -7.21 -12.96
CA LEU A 145 -22.52 -7.72 -11.61
C LEU A 145 -23.52 -7.02 -10.68
N LEU A 146 -24.50 -7.76 -10.17
CA LEU A 146 -25.37 -7.29 -9.10
C LEU A 146 -24.52 -7.04 -7.85
N PHE A 147 -24.76 -5.92 -7.17
CA PHE A 147 -24.01 -5.56 -5.98
C PHE A 147 -24.45 -6.46 -4.81
N SER A 148 -23.55 -7.34 -4.38
CA SER A 148 -23.72 -8.17 -3.18
C SER A 148 -22.39 -8.21 -2.42
N THR A 149 -22.43 -7.89 -1.13
CA THR A 149 -21.23 -7.82 -0.28
C THR A 149 -20.48 -9.14 -0.24
N GLN A 150 -21.19 -10.26 -0.15
CA GLN A 150 -20.64 -11.62 -0.15
C GLN A 150 -19.93 -11.93 -1.47
N TRP A 151 -20.54 -11.53 -2.59
CA TRP A 151 -19.97 -11.74 -3.92
C TRP A 151 -18.68 -10.94 -4.11
N TRP A 152 -18.66 -9.67 -3.69
CA TRP A 152 -17.47 -8.83 -3.74
C TRP A 152 -16.35 -9.33 -2.82
N ALA A 153 -16.68 -9.85 -1.64
CA ALA A 153 -15.72 -10.49 -0.76
C ALA A 153 -15.11 -11.75 -1.41
N TYR A 154 -15.93 -12.58 -2.06
CA TYR A 154 -15.47 -13.76 -2.79
C TYR A 154 -14.51 -13.38 -3.93
N ILE A 155 -14.90 -12.42 -4.77
CA ILE A 155 -14.06 -11.93 -5.88
C ILE A 155 -12.73 -11.36 -5.35
N TYR A 156 -12.77 -10.59 -4.27
CA TYR A 156 -11.55 -10.04 -3.66
C TYR A 156 -10.60 -11.14 -3.19
N CYS A 157 -11.09 -12.14 -2.46
CA CYS A 157 -10.29 -13.27 -2.00
C CYS A 157 -9.73 -14.09 -3.17
N ALA A 158 -10.54 -14.34 -4.20
CA ALA A 158 -10.10 -15.06 -5.40
C ALA A 158 -9.01 -14.29 -6.16
N ALA A 159 -9.21 -12.98 -6.38
CA ALA A 159 -8.22 -12.13 -7.04
C ALA A 159 -6.91 -12.06 -6.26
N LEU A 160 -6.98 -11.96 -4.92
CA LEU A 160 -5.80 -11.91 -4.06
C LEU A 160 -4.99 -13.20 -4.14
N LEU A 161 -5.65 -14.36 -3.96
CA LEU A 161 -4.99 -15.67 -3.98
C LEU A 161 -4.40 -15.99 -5.36
N LEU A 162 -5.17 -15.74 -6.43
CA LEU A 162 -4.69 -15.98 -7.79
C LEU A 162 -3.51 -15.06 -8.14
N SER A 163 -3.58 -13.77 -7.78
CA SER A 163 -2.48 -12.83 -8.05
C SER A 163 -1.19 -13.23 -7.36
N HIS A 164 -1.25 -13.67 -6.10
CA HIS A 164 -0.07 -14.13 -5.38
C HIS A 164 0.43 -15.48 -5.92
N GLY A 165 -0.47 -16.38 -6.32
CA GLY A 165 -0.11 -17.65 -6.96
C GLY A 165 0.62 -17.47 -8.28
N PHE A 166 0.11 -16.61 -9.17
CA PHE A 166 0.81 -16.31 -10.43
C PHE A 166 2.10 -15.52 -10.22
N ALA A 167 2.11 -14.58 -9.28
CA ALA A 167 3.34 -13.87 -8.90
C ALA A 167 4.44 -14.84 -8.44
N PHE A 168 4.09 -15.83 -7.63
CA PHE A 168 5.02 -16.86 -7.19
C PHE A 168 5.64 -17.64 -8.36
N ILE A 169 4.82 -18.03 -9.35
CA ILE A 169 5.29 -18.70 -10.58
C ILE A 169 6.24 -17.78 -11.36
N LEU A 170 5.91 -16.50 -11.50
CA LEU A 170 6.72 -15.52 -12.21
C LEU A 170 8.08 -15.31 -11.52
N VAL A 171 8.10 -15.19 -10.20
CA VAL A 171 9.33 -15.04 -9.42
C VAL A 171 10.25 -16.25 -9.62
N ILE A 172 9.71 -17.48 -9.62
CA ILE A 172 10.49 -18.70 -9.82
C ILE A 172 11.02 -18.83 -11.25
N THR A 173 10.20 -18.49 -12.24
CA THR A 173 10.55 -18.70 -13.65
C THR A 173 11.38 -17.58 -14.26
N VAL A 174 11.28 -16.35 -13.72
CA VAL A 174 11.93 -15.16 -14.28
C VAL A 174 12.86 -14.49 -13.27
N GLU A 175 12.38 -14.05 -12.10
CA GLU A 175 13.19 -13.23 -11.20
C GLU A 175 14.42 -13.99 -10.66
N TYR A 176 14.25 -15.21 -10.14
CA TYR A 176 15.36 -16.01 -9.63
C TYR A 176 16.41 -16.40 -10.68
N PRO A 177 16.05 -16.90 -11.88
CA PRO A 177 17.04 -17.20 -12.90
C PRO A 177 17.74 -15.94 -13.42
N CYS A 178 17.02 -14.83 -13.63
CA CYS A 178 17.63 -13.57 -14.02
C CYS A 178 18.61 -13.05 -12.95
N ALA A 179 18.23 -13.09 -11.67
CA ALA A 179 19.10 -12.68 -10.57
C ALA A 179 20.35 -13.58 -10.44
N ASN A 180 20.24 -14.87 -10.75
CA ASN A 180 21.39 -15.77 -10.79
C ASN A 180 22.29 -15.50 -12.01
N LEU A 181 21.70 -15.17 -13.16
CA LEU A 181 22.45 -14.81 -14.36
C LEU A 181 23.20 -13.48 -14.19
N GLU A 182 22.56 -12.48 -13.59
CA GLU A 182 23.17 -11.20 -13.22
C GLU A 182 24.40 -11.43 -12.32
N LYS A 183 24.24 -12.24 -11.27
CA LYS A 183 25.36 -12.60 -10.39
C LYS A 183 26.48 -13.30 -11.15
N LEU A 184 26.19 -14.17 -12.12
CA LEU A 184 27.22 -14.86 -12.89
C LEU A 184 27.96 -13.90 -13.83
N LEU A 185 27.26 -12.95 -14.44
CA LEU A 185 27.81 -11.97 -15.37
C LEU A 185 28.73 -10.98 -14.65
N PHE A 186 28.26 -10.37 -13.56
CA PHE A 186 29.00 -9.33 -12.82
C PHE A 186 30.02 -9.88 -11.80
N ARG A 187 29.93 -11.14 -11.40
CA ARG A 187 30.98 -11.79 -10.57
C ARG A 187 32.29 -12.01 -11.31
N LYS A 188 32.29 -11.95 -12.65
CA LYS A 188 33.50 -12.09 -13.46
C LYS A 188 34.31 -10.79 -13.55
N GLU A 189 33.68 -9.64 -13.32
CA GLU A 189 34.30 -8.31 -13.39
C GLU A 189 35.06 -7.99 -12.09
N ASN A 190 34.43 -8.20 -10.92
CA ASN A 190 35.07 -8.00 -9.61
C ASN A 190 36.33 -8.88 -9.36
N ARG A 191 36.56 -9.92 -10.15
CA ARG A 191 37.76 -10.77 -10.04
C ARG A 191 38.92 -10.31 -10.93
N LYS A 192 38.68 -9.38 -11.86
CA LYS A 192 39.72 -8.76 -12.70
C LYS A 192 40.30 -7.50 -12.05
N ASP A 193 39.53 -6.80 -11.21
CA ASP A 193 39.99 -5.58 -10.52
C ASP A 193 40.80 -5.86 -9.23
N GLN A 194 40.97 -7.14 -8.85
CA GLN A 194 41.76 -7.58 -7.69
C GLN A 194 43.07 -8.31 -8.05
N LYS A 195 43.52 -8.23 -9.30
CA LYS A 195 44.85 -8.70 -9.74
C LYS A 195 45.62 -7.55 -10.34
#